data_AF-A0A4Q7AUD7-F1
#
_entry.id   AF-A0A4Q7AUD7-F1
#
_cell.length_a   1.000
_cell.length_b   1.000
_cell.length_c   1.000
_cell.angle_alpha   90.00
_cell.angle_beta   90.00
_cell.angle_gamma   90.00
#
_symmetry.space_group_name_H-M   'P 1'
#
loop_
_entity.id
_entity.type
_entity.pdbx_description
1 polymer ?
#
loop_
_entity_poly.entity_id
_entity_poly.type
_entity_poly.pdbx_seq_one_letter_code
_entity_poly.pdbx_strand_id
1 'polypeptide(L)'
;MSENQRDPQYKLRWSEELRQKVAQSAKAYNRSMNADIIARLERSFLTESEFSPLNMPPEELAQRLKTIVDQKNQNQSEKVVISREYLNELLEIKKSLRDLSLAVLDLEKHTLDSEAEEFIENPKK
;
A
#
# COMPACT_ATOMS: atom_id res chain seq x y z
N MET A 1 -49.69 -6.39 -34.54
CA MET A 1 -48.96 -5.10 -34.45
C MET A 1 -47.92 -5.25 -33.35
N SER A 2 -46.64 -5.22 -33.69
CA SER A 2 -45.55 -5.67 -32.81
C SER A 2 -45.32 -4.71 -31.63
N GLU A 3 -45.29 -5.29 -30.44
CA GLU A 3 -45.30 -4.65 -29.12
C GLU A 3 -43.93 -4.07 -28.67
N ASN A 4 -43.03 -3.77 -29.61
CA ASN A 4 -41.60 -3.50 -29.35
C ASN A 4 -41.22 -2.02 -29.26
N GLN A 5 -42.18 -1.10 -29.13
CA GLN A 5 -41.90 0.35 -28.99
C GLN A 5 -42.41 0.90 -27.65
N ARG A 6 -42.15 0.18 -26.56
CA ARG A 6 -42.50 0.63 -25.20
C ARG A 6 -41.39 1.38 -24.48
N ASP A 7 -40.16 1.35 -25.00
CA ASP A 7 -39.04 1.98 -24.32
C ASP A 7 -38.99 3.49 -24.59
N PRO A 8 -38.84 4.32 -23.54
CA PRO A 8 -38.76 5.77 -23.69
C PRO A 8 -37.53 6.16 -24.53
N GLN A 9 -37.76 6.75 -25.70
CA GLN A 9 -36.67 7.22 -26.55
C GLN A 9 -36.19 8.60 -26.08
N TYR A 10 -35.00 8.63 -25.47
CA TYR A 10 -34.36 9.89 -25.05
C TYR A 10 -33.44 10.43 -26.16
N LYS A 11 -33.65 11.70 -26.54
CA LYS A 11 -32.75 12.42 -27.47
C LYS A 11 -31.63 13.08 -26.67
N LEU A 12 -30.46 12.43 -26.60
CA LEU A 12 -29.28 13.00 -25.96
C LEU A 12 -28.76 14.24 -26.70
N ARG A 13 -28.38 15.27 -25.94
CA ARG A 13 -27.62 16.42 -26.44
C ARG A 13 -26.18 16.31 -25.93
N TRP A 14 -25.23 16.23 -26.84
CA TRP A 14 -23.81 16.05 -26.56
C TRP A 14 -22.96 16.77 -27.62
N SER A 15 -21.67 16.95 -27.34
CA SER A 15 -20.72 17.52 -28.31
C SER A 15 -20.44 16.53 -29.45
N GLU A 16 -20.05 17.08 -30.61
CA GLU A 16 -19.71 16.27 -31.79
C GLU A 16 -18.52 15.34 -31.51
N GLU A 17 -17.54 15.80 -30.73
CA GLU A 17 -16.41 14.97 -30.31
C GLU A 17 -16.84 13.74 -29.51
N LEU A 18 -17.79 13.89 -28.59
CA LEU A 18 -18.28 12.76 -27.78
C LEU A 18 -19.02 11.76 -28.65
N ARG A 19 -19.86 12.25 -29.57
CA ARG A 19 -20.56 11.41 -30.55
C ARG A 19 -19.58 10.58 -31.38
N GLN A 20 -18.49 11.19 -31.86
CA GLN A 20 -17.47 10.50 -32.64
C GLN A 20 -16.74 9.42 -31.82
N LYS A 21 -16.41 9.69 -30.55
CA LYS A 21 -15.81 8.69 -29.66
C LYS A 21 -16.71 7.47 -29.46
N VAL A 22 -18.01 7.69 -29.26
CA VAL A 22 -18.99 6.59 -29.13
C VAL A 22 -19.14 5.87 -30.47
N ALA A 23 -19.17 6.57 -31.60
CA ALA A 23 -19.25 5.96 -32.93
C ALA A 23 -18.07 5.02 -33.22
N GLN A 24 -16.85 5.47 -32.90
CA GLN A 24 -15.63 4.69 -33.07
C GLN A 24 -15.63 3.46 -32.15
N SER A 25 -16.03 3.62 -30.88
CA SER A 25 -16.20 2.50 -29.94
C SER A 25 -17.20 1.47 -30.47
N ALA A 26 -18.40 1.91 -30.83
CA ALA A 26 -19.45 1.05 -31.33
C ALA A 26 -18.99 0.25 -32.57
N LYS A 27 -18.25 0.91 -33.49
CA LYS A 27 -17.66 0.25 -34.66
C LYS A 27 -16.59 -0.78 -34.26
N ALA A 28 -15.73 -0.48 -33.29
CA ALA A 28 -14.69 -1.38 -32.82
C ALA A 28 -15.26 -2.64 -32.14
N TYR A 29 -16.36 -2.50 -31.40
CA TYR A 29 -17.04 -3.61 -30.73
C TYR A 29 -18.16 -4.25 -31.57
N ASN A 30 -18.32 -3.83 -32.82
CA ASN A 30 -19.32 -4.34 -33.77
C ASN A 30 -20.77 -4.26 -33.24
N ARG A 31 -21.09 -3.18 -32.53
CA ARG A 31 -22.40 -2.90 -31.90
C ARG A 31 -23.04 -1.64 -32.48
N SER A 32 -24.35 -1.49 -32.29
CA SER A 32 -25.01 -0.22 -32.60
C SER A 32 -24.56 0.86 -31.61
N MET A 33 -24.63 2.13 -32.03
CA MET A 33 -24.28 3.26 -31.16
C MET A 33 -25.10 3.25 -29.86
N ASN A 34 -26.40 2.96 -29.95
CA ASN A 34 -27.27 2.86 -28.78
C ASN A 34 -26.86 1.70 -27.85
N ALA A 35 -26.49 0.54 -28.40
CA ALA A 35 -26.03 -0.59 -27.60
C ALA A 35 -24.70 -0.31 -26.88
N ASP A 36 -23.78 0.44 -27.51
CA ASP A 36 -22.52 0.85 -26.86
C ASP A 36 -22.77 1.86 -25.73
N ILE A 37 -23.69 2.81 -25.92
CA ILE A 37 -24.09 3.76 -24.86
C ILE A 37 -24.67 3.01 -23.66
N ILE A 38 -25.63 2.10 -23.90
CA ILE A 38 -26.27 1.33 -22.83
C ILE A 38 -25.23 0.51 -22.08
N ALA A 39 -24.38 -0.24 -22.80
CA ALA A 39 -23.34 -1.05 -22.17
C ALA A 39 -22.35 -0.21 -21.33
N ARG A 40 -22.03 1.01 -21.77
CA ARG A 40 -21.17 1.94 -21.02
C ARG A 40 -21.85 2.48 -19.77
N LEU A 41 -23.15 2.77 -19.83
CA LEU A 41 -23.93 3.21 -18.68
C LEU A 41 -24.10 2.08 -17.66
N GLU A 42 -24.47 0.89 -18.10
CA GLU A 42 -24.54 -0.29 -17.21
C GLU A 42 -23.20 -0.55 -16.53
N ARG A 43 -22.12 -0.49 -17.30
CA ARG A 43 -20.76 -0.63 -16.75
C ARG A 43 -20.43 0.50 -15.79
N SER A 44 -20.86 1.74 -16.03
CA SER A 44 -20.57 2.84 -15.11
C SER A 44 -21.22 2.60 -13.75
N PHE A 45 -22.46 2.13 -13.71
CA PHE A 45 -23.13 1.78 -12.44
C PHE A 45 -22.49 0.58 -11.73
N LEU A 46 -22.02 -0.43 -12.48
CA LEU A 46 -21.32 -1.58 -11.90
C LEU A 46 -19.92 -1.25 -11.37
N THR A 47 -19.23 -0.32 -12.04
CA THR A 47 -17.85 0.08 -11.69
C THR A 47 -17.83 1.34 -10.84
N GLU A 48 -18.99 1.88 -10.48
CA GLU A 48 -19.06 3.11 -9.72
C GLU A 48 -18.50 2.87 -8.33
N SER A 49 -17.54 3.71 -7.93
CA SER A 49 -17.01 3.66 -6.58
C SER A 49 -18.16 3.93 -5.59
N GLU A 50 -18.17 3.23 -4.47
CA GLU A 50 -19.04 3.57 -3.33
C GLU A 50 -18.81 5.01 -2.84
N PHE A 51 -17.68 5.62 -3.21
CA PHE A 51 -17.29 7.00 -2.93
C PHE A 51 -17.49 7.94 -4.12
N SER A 52 -18.29 7.57 -5.12
CA SER A 52 -18.64 8.47 -6.20
C SER A 52 -19.46 9.65 -5.67
N PRO A 53 -19.12 10.90 -6.04
CA PRO A 53 -19.94 12.08 -5.71
C PRO A 53 -21.36 12.03 -6.26
N LEU A 54 -21.63 11.12 -7.20
CA LEU A 54 -22.97 10.93 -7.78
C LEU A 54 -23.84 9.98 -6.93
N ASN A 55 -23.23 9.18 -6.05
CA ASN A 55 -23.92 8.18 -5.22
C ASN A 55 -24.40 8.74 -3.88
N MET A 56 -23.90 9.90 -3.45
CA MET A 56 -24.28 10.51 -2.19
C MET A 56 -24.02 12.02 -2.15
N PRO A 57 -24.69 12.75 -1.24
CA PRO A 57 -24.42 14.16 -1.03
C PRO A 57 -22.93 14.44 -0.72
N PRO A 58 -22.38 15.58 -1.19
CA PRO A 58 -20.96 15.91 -0.99
C PRO A 58 -20.52 15.94 0.48
N GLU A 59 -21.43 16.31 1.38
CA GLU A 59 -21.17 16.37 2.83
C GLU A 59 -20.99 14.98 3.44
N GLU A 60 -21.83 14.01 3.07
CA GLU A 60 -21.72 12.62 3.53
C GLU A 60 -20.45 11.96 2.98
N LEU A 61 -20.11 12.25 1.72
CA LEU A 61 -18.89 11.76 1.10
C LEU A 61 -17.64 12.24 1.86
N ALA A 62 -17.58 13.52 2.22
CA ALA A 62 -16.46 14.07 2.98
C ALA A 62 -16.31 13.40 4.35
N GLN A 63 -17.42 13.11 5.03
CA GLN A 63 -17.40 12.40 6.32
C GLN A 63 -16.88 10.97 6.16
N ARG A 64 -17.33 10.20 5.16
CA ARG A 64 -16.84 8.84 4.90
C ARG A 64 -15.37 8.80 4.51
N LEU A 65 -14.91 9.76 3.70
CA LEU A 65 -13.50 9.84 3.32
C LEU A 65 -12.62 10.11 4.55
N LYS A 66 -13.08 10.97 5.47
CA LYS A 66 -12.38 11.25 6.72
C LYS A 66 -12.27 10.00 7.60
N THR A 67 -13.36 9.26 7.81
CA THR A 67 -13.33 8.04 8.63
C THR A 67 -12.40 6.97 8.08
N ILE A 68 -12.32 6.82 6.76
CA ILE A 68 -11.40 5.87 6.11
C ILE A 68 -9.94 6.25 6.30
N VAL A 69 -9.62 7.55 6.19
CA VAL A 69 -8.26 8.05 6.45
C VAL A 69 -7.88 7.80 7.90
N ASP A 70 -8.80 8.07 8.84
CA ASP A 70 -8.58 7.85 10.26
C ASP A 70 -8.34 6.36 10.57
N GLN A 71 -9.13 5.45 9.98
CA GLN A 71 -8.93 4.00 10.11
C GLN A 71 -7.62 3.52 9.52
N LYS A 72 -7.20 4.03 8.35
CA LYS A 72 -5.90 3.69 7.75
C LYS A 72 -4.74 4.15 8.62
N ASN A 73 -4.82 5.34 9.20
CA ASN A 73 -3.80 5.88 10.09
C ASN A 73 -3.67 5.04 11.37
N GLN A 74 -4.80 4.60 11.95
CA GLN A 74 -4.82 3.70 13.09
C GLN A 74 -4.15 2.34 12.77
N ASN A 75 -4.53 1.71 11.66
CA ASN A 75 -3.97 0.42 11.24
C ASN A 75 -2.48 0.50 10.86
N GLN A 76 -2.01 1.65 10.36
CA GLN A 76 -0.58 1.88 10.12
C GLN A 76 0.20 2.06 11.44
N SER A 77 -0.39 2.72 12.44
CA SER A 77 0.25 2.90 13.75
C SER A 77 0.44 1.56 14.48
N GLU A 78 -0.54 0.65 14.46
CA GLU A 78 -0.39 -0.69 15.05
C GLU A 78 0.76 -1.50 14.42
N LYS A 79 0.91 -1.42 13.10
CA LYS A 79 2.01 -2.11 12.39
C LYS A 79 3.40 -1.55 12.75
N VAL A 80 3.48 -0.26 13.09
CA VAL A 80 4.71 0.42 13.51
C VAL A 80 5.05 0.12 14.97
N VAL A 81 4.05 -0.04 15.85
CA VAL A 81 4.27 -0.35 17.29
C VAL A 81 4.98 -1.68 17.47
N ILE A 82 4.53 -2.72 16.76
CA ILE A 82 5.18 -4.04 16.77
C ILE A 82 6.67 -3.93 16.40
N SER A 83 7.03 -3.06 15.44
CA SER A 83 8.41 -2.89 14.99
C SER A 83 9.31 -2.17 16.00
N ARG A 84 8.74 -1.35 16.89
CA ARG A 84 9.51 -0.54 17.86
C ARG A 84 10.00 -1.35 19.05
N GLU A 85 9.19 -2.30 19.51
CA GLU A 85 9.58 -3.26 20.56
C GLU A 85 10.74 -4.15 20.09
N TYR A 86 10.62 -4.73 18.89
CA TYR A 86 11.71 -5.51 18.28
C TYR A 86 12.98 -4.67 18.06
N LEU A 87 12.86 -3.39 17.72
CA LEU A 87 14.02 -2.50 17.55
C LEU A 87 14.78 -2.26 18.87
N ASN A 88 14.07 -2.12 19.99
CA ASN A 88 14.69 -1.93 21.29
C ASN A 88 15.42 -3.20 21.73
N GLU A 89 14.78 -4.37 21.59
CA GLU A 89 15.43 -5.66 21.86
C GLU A 89 16.69 -5.84 21.00
N LEU A 90 16.62 -5.51 19.71
CA LEU A 90 17.76 -5.60 18.80
C LEU A 90 18.91 -4.64 19.18
N LEU A 91 18.57 -3.45 19.71
CA LEU A 91 19.54 -2.50 20.23
C LEU A 91 20.21 -2.99 21.51
N GLU A 92 19.47 -3.62 22.41
CA GLU A 92 20.03 -4.24 23.62
C GLU A 92 20.96 -5.40 23.28
N ILE A 93 20.55 -6.27 22.36
CA ILE A 93 21.39 -7.38 21.86
C ILE A 93 22.66 -6.84 21.22
N LYS A 94 22.56 -5.78 20.40
CA LYS A 94 23.74 -5.18 19.77
C LYS A 94 24.70 -4.58 20.80
N LYS A 95 24.18 -3.98 21.87
CA LYS A 95 24.98 -3.40 22.93
C LYS A 95 25.72 -4.48 23.71
N SER A 96 25.02 -5.52 24.15
CA SER A 96 25.64 -6.63 24.88
C SER A 96 26.70 -7.37 24.06
N LEU A 97 26.50 -7.52 22.75
CA LEU A 97 27.49 -8.13 21.85
C LEU A 97 28.77 -7.30 21.75
N ARG A 98 28.65 -5.97 21.76
CA ARG A 98 29.79 -5.05 21.76
C ARG A 98 30.57 -5.14 23.07
N ASP A 99 29.86 -5.18 24.19
CA ASP A 99 30.48 -5.27 25.53
C ASP A 99 31.21 -6.61 25.69
N LEU A 100 30.64 -7.72 25.21
CA LEU A 100 31.32 -9.02 25.13
C LEU A 100 32.57 -8.98 24.26
N SER A 101 32.49 -8.37 23.07
CA SER A 101 33.65 -8.24 22.17
C SER A 101 34.80 -7.47 22.80
N LEU A 102 34.51 -6.44 23.59
CA LEU A 102 35.52 -5.68 24.33
C LEU A 102 36.15 -6.53 25.44
N ALA A 103 35.33 -7.26 26.21
CA ALA A 103 35.83 -8.14 27.26
C ALA A 103 36.73 -9.26 26.74
N VAL A 104 36.42 -9.83 25.56
CA VAL A 104 37.27 -10.85 24.91
C VAL A 104 38.61 -10.25 24.49
N LEU A 105 38.63 -9.04 23.93
CA LEU A 105 39.88 -8.35 23.57
C LEU A 105 40.75 -8.04 24.80
N ASP A 106 40.15 -7.69 25.93
CA ASP A 106 40.88 -7.44 27.16
C ASP A 106 41.46 -8.75 27.75
N LEU A 107 40.71 -9.85 27.68
CA LEU A 107 41.20 -11.18 28.07
C LEU A 107 42.37 -11.65 27.19
N GLU A 108 42.29 -11.48 25.87
CA GLU A 108 43.37 -11.84 24.93
C GLU A 108 44.67 -11.06 25.23
N LYS A 109 44.57 -9.79 25.63
CA LYS A 109 45.74 -9.00 26.06
C LYS A 109 46.35 -9.55 27.34
N HIS A 110 45.52 -9.90 28.32
CA HIS A 110 46.00 -10.45 29.58
C HIS A 110 46.62 -11.85 29.43
N THR A 111 46.18 -12.68 28.48
CA THR A 111 46.83 -13.96 28.17
C THR A 111 48.18 -13.79 27.49
N LEU A 112 48.35 -12.78 26.62
CA LEU A 112 49.62 -12.49 25.97
C LEU A 112 50.67 -11.95 26.95
N ASP A 113 50.25 -11.13 27.92
CA ASP A 113 51.14 -10.62 28.98
C ASP A 113 51.56 -11.75 29.95
N SER A 114 50.65 -12.69 30.24
CA SER A 114 50.94 -13.89 31.06
C SER A 114 51.91 -14.86 30.38
N GLU A 115 51.80 -15.08 29.07
CA GLU A 115 52.72 -15.94 28.31
C GLU A 115 54.11 -15.27 28.13
N ALA A 116 54.16 -13.95 28.07
CA ALA A 116 55.42 -13.20 28.01
C ALA A 116 56.23 -13.26 29.32
N GLU A 117 55.55 -13.34 30.47
CA GLU A 117 56.23 -13.50 31.77
C GLU A 117 56.75 -14.92 32.01
N GLU A 118 56.05 -15.96 31.54
CA GLU A 118 56.48 -17.37 31.72
C GLU A 118 57.74 -17.74 30.89
N PHE A 119 58.03 -17.01 29.81
CA PHE A 119 59.26 -17.19 29.01
C PHE A 119 60.52 -16.57 29.65
N ILE A 120 60.39 -15.68 30.63
CA ILE A 120 61.53 -15.00 31.28
C ILE A 120 62.07 -15.80 32.48
N GLU A 121 61.30 -16.75 33.03
CA GLU A 121 61.66 -17.48 34.26
C GLU A 121 62.45 -18.80 34.09
N ASN A 122 63.05 -19.07 32.93
CA ASN A 122 63.87 -20.29 32.76
C ASN A 122 65.30 -20.04 32.24
N PRO A 123 66.23 -19.56 33.09
CA PRO A 123 67.65 -19.64 32.79
C PRO A 123 68.13 -21.07 33.04
N LYS A 124 68.07 -21.93 32.01
CA LYS A 124 68.77 -23.22 32.05
C LYS A 124 70.28 -22.98 32.06
N LYS A 125 70.88 -23.48 33.15
CA LYS A 125 72.28 -23.87 33.37
C LYS A 125 73.02 -24.33 32.10
#